data_AF-A0A321LCZ9-F1
#
_entry.id   AF-A0A321LCZ9-F1
#
_cell.length_a   1.000
_cell.length_b   1.000
_cell.length_c   1.000
_cell.angle_alpha   90.00
_cell.angle_beta   90.00
_cell.angle_gamma   90.00
#
_symmetry.space_group_name_H-M   'P 1'
#
loop_
_entity.id
_entity.type
_entity.pdbx_description
1 polymer ?
#
loop_
_entity_poly.entity_id
_entity_poly.type
_entity_poly.pdbx_seq_one_letter_code
_entity_poly.pdbx_strand_id
1 'polypeptide(L)' 'YEISQVKRKRIEEIFGWLKTVGPMRKLRHRGLEKVKCEFKLAIAAYDLVRIRNLVVAV' A
#
# COMPACT_ATOMS: atom_id res chain seq x y z
N TYR A 1 21.61 10.26 -7.38
CA TYR A 1 20.14 10.41 -7.54
C TYR A 1 19.46 9.08 -7.91
N GLU A 2 20.09 8.25 -8.72
CA GLU A 2 19.54 6.99 -9.24
C GLU A 2 19.12 5.99 -8.14
N ILE A 3 19.91 5.84 -7.08
CA ILE A 3 19.56 4.98 -5.93
C ILE A 3 18.23 5.41 -5.26
N SER A 4 17.94 6.71 -5.23
CA SER A 4 16.68 7.23 -4.70
C SER A 4 15.49 6.85 -5.59
N GLN A 5 15.66 6.90 -6.91
CA GLN A 5 14.62 6.55 -7.89
C GLN A 5 14.24 5.07 -7.81
N VAL A 6 15.24 4.18 -7.69
CA VAL A 6 15.02 2.74 -7.52
C VAL A 6 14.22 2.46 -6.24
N LYS A 7 14.51 3.17 -5.14
CA LYS A 7 13.78 3.01 -3.87
C LYS A 7 12.36 3.61 -3.91
N ARG A 8 12.15 4.74 -4.61
CA ARG A 8 10.83 5.37 -4.74
C ARG A 8 9.82 4.48 -5.46
N LYS A 9 10.25 3.81 -6.53
CA LYS A 9 9.36 2.92 -7.31
C LYS A 9 8.64 1.89 -6.43
N ARG A 10 9.36 1.32 -5.46
CA ARG A 10 8.79 0.36 -4.50
C ARG A 10 7.68 0.97 -3.65
N ILE A 11 7.82 2.23 -3.23
CA ILE A 11 6.80 2.92 -2.43
C ILE A 11 5.62 3.36 -3.30
N GLU A 12 5.90 3.83 -4.52
CA GLU A 12 4.88 4.23 -5.49
C GLU A 12 3.97 3.06 -5.89
N GLU A 13 4.51 1.84 -6.02
CA GLU A 13 3.73 0.62 -6.27
C GLU A 13 2.68 0.36 -5.16
N ILE A 14 3.07 0.50 -3.88
CA ILE A 14 2.14 0.33 -2.75
C ILE A 14 1.03 1.38 -2.80
N PHE A 15 1.39 2.65 -3.02
CA PHE A 15 0.43 3.73 -3.11
C PHE A 15 -0.49 3.60 -4.34
N GLY A 16 0.01 3.07 -5.45
CA GLY A 16 -0.79 2.73 -6.62
C GLY A 16 -1.83 1.66 -6.28
N TRP A 17 -1.40 0.56 -5.64
CA TRP A 17 -2.27 -0.54 -5.24
C TRP A 17 -3.33 -0.13 -4.22
N LEU A 18 -2.94 0.68 -3.23
CA LEU A 18 -3.87 1.23 -2.23
C LEU A 18 -5.01 2.03 -2.88
N LYS A 19 -4.72 2.79 -3.94
CA LYS A 19 -5.71 3.61 -4.66
C LYS A 19 -6.60 2.77 -5.58
N THR A 20 -6.13 1.63 -6.09
CA THR A 20 -6.90 0.77 -6.99
C THR A 20 -7.71 -0.30 -6.25
N VAL A 21 -7.13 -0.93 -5.23
CA VAL A 21 -7.71 -2.07 -4.49
C VAL A 21 -8.08 -1.69 -3.05
N GLY A 22 -7.28 -0.85 -2.39
CA GLY A 22 -7.34 -0.56 -0.94
C GLY A 22 -8.24 0.62 -0.51
N PRO A 23 -9.46 0.76 -1.05
CA PRO A 23 -10.35 1.95 -1.05
C PRO A 23 -9.79 3.37 -0.83
N MET A 24 -8.50 3.64 -1.09
CA MET A 24 -7.87 4.92 -0.70
C MET A 24 -8.07 6.06 -1.70
N ARG A 25 -8.70 5.80 -2.85
CA ARG A 25 -8.97 6.85 -3.86
C ARG A 25 -10.12 7.77 -3.47
N LYS A 26 -11.16 7.23 -2.82
CA LYS A 26 -12.31 7.98 -2.29
C LYS A 26 -12.64 7.46 -0.89
N LEU A 27 -11.96 8.03 0.11
CA LEU A 27 -12.15 7.64 1.51
C LEU A 27 -13.60 7.91 1.94
N ARG A 28 -14.25 6.87 2.47
CA ARG A 28 -15.65 6.92 2.93
C ARG A 28 -15.79 7.43 4.36
N HIS A 29 -14.71 7.38 5.13
CA HIS A 29 -14.71 7.73 6.55
C HIS A 29 -14.30 9.18 6.75
N ARG A 30 -15.00 9.86 7.67
CA ARG A 30 -14.66 11.22 8.11
C ARG A 30 -13.93 11.16 9.45
N GLY A 31 -12.85 11.92 9.56
CA GLY A 31 -11.99 11.99 10.75
C GLY A 31 -10.65 11.25 10.58
N LEU A 32 -9.58 11.89 11.08
CA LEU A 32 -8.21 11.42 10.87
C LEU A 32 -7.95 10.05 11.50
N GLU A 33 -8.55 9.76 12.66
CA GLU A 33 -8.34 8.48 13.36
C GLU A 33 -8.88 7.29 12.56
N LYS A 34 -10.10 7.43 12.01
CA LYS A 34 -10.71 6.38 11.19
C LYS A 34 -9.91 6.15 9.91
N VAL A 35 -9.49 7.23 9.25
CA VAL A 35 -8.63 7.14 8.05
C VAL A 35 -7.28 6.48 8.38
N LYS A 36 -6.67 6.79 9.53
CA LYS A 36 -5.43 6.16 9.98
C LYS A 36 -5.61 4.66 10.22
N CYS A 37 -6.74 4.24 10.80
CA CYS A 37 -7.06 2.83 10.99
C CYS A 37 -7.13 2.09 9.64
N GLU A 38 -7.92 2.63 8.71
CA GLU A 38 -8.07 2.04 7.37
C GLU A 38 -6.75 2.01 6.59
N PHE A 39 -5.92 3.04 6.73
CA PHE A 39 -4.59 3.06 6.12
C PHE A 39 -3.70 1.93 6.62
N LYS A 40 -3.67 1.71 7.94
CA LYS A 40 -2.88 0.62 8.54
C LYS A 40 -3.39 -0.74 8.07
N LEU A 41 -4.71 -0.95 8.06
CA LEU A 41 -5.32 -2.19 7.58
C LEU A 41 -4.99 -2.46 6.11
N ALA A 42 -5.09 -1.44 5.26
CA ALA A 42 -4.82 -1.58 3.84
C ALA A 42 -3.33 -1.84 3.52
N ILE A 43 -2.40 -1.24 4.28
CA ILE A 43 -0.97 -1.58 4.18
C ILE A 43 -0.71 -3.01 4.64
N ALA A 44 -1.28 -3.43 5.78
CA ALA A 44 -1.11 -4.80 6.26
C ALA A 44 -1.61 -5.83 5.24
N ALA A 45 -2.74 -5.57 4.58
CA ALA A 45 -3.25 -6.41 3.51
C ALA A 45 -2.29 -6.47 2.30
N TYR A 46 -1.70 -5.33 1.92
CA TYR A 46 -0.70 -5.31 0.86
C TYR A 46 0.54 -6.13 1.21
N ASP A 47 1.03 -6.05 2.45
CA ASP A 47 2.18 -6.82 2.90
C ASP A 47 1.91 -8.34 2.83
N LEU A 48 0.70 -8.80 3.16
CA LEU A 48 0.32 -10.20 3.01
C LEU A 48 0.32 -10.66 1.55
N VAL A 49 -0.26 -9.86 0.64
CA VAL A 49 -0.26 -10.16 -0.81
C VAL A 49 1.18 -10.18 -1.34
N ARG A 50 2.02 -9.28 -0.86
CA ARG A 50 3.44 -9.21 -1.23
C ARG A 50 4.20 -10.44 -0.74
N ILE A 51 4.03 -10.85 0.53
CA ILE A 51 4.67 -12.05 1.08
C ILE A 51 4.27 -13.28 0.27
N ARG A 52 2.99 -13.44 -0.07
CA ARG A 52 2.54 -14.53 -0.95
C ARG A 52 3.32 -14.56 -2.27
N ASN A 53 3.44 -13.41 -2.95
CA ASN A 53 4.16 -13.34 -4.22
C ASN A 53 5.65 -13.65 -4.06
N LEU A 54 6.25 -13.27 -2.92
CA LEU A 54 7.65 -13.59 -2.62
C LEU A 54 7.83 -15.09 -2.35
N VAL A 55 6.91 -15.73 -1.64
CA VAL A 55 6.95 -17.17 -1.36
C VAL A 55 6.77 -17.99 -2.64
N VAL A 56 5.91 -17.56 -3.56
CA VAL A 56 5.66 -18.25 -4.84
C VAL A 56 6.81 -18.05 -5.85
N ALA A 57 7.57 -16.96 -5.74
CA ALA A 57 8.70 -16.68 -6.60
C ALA A 57 9.99 -17.42 -6.19
N VAL A 58 9.98 -18.12 -5.05
CA VAL A 58 11.05 -19.00 -4.55
C VAL A 58 10.78 -20.41 -5.06
#